data_AF-A0A2D5VJX7-F1
#
_entry.id   AF-A0A2D5VJX7-F1
#
_cell.length_a   1.000
_cell.length_b   1.000
_cell.length_c   1.000
_cell.angle_alpha   90.00
_cell.angle_beta   90.00
_cell.angle_gamma   90.00
#
_symmetry.space_group_name_H-M   'P 1'
#
loop_
_entity.id
_entity.type
_entity.pdbx_description
1 polymer ?
#
loop_
_entity_poly.entity_id
_entity_poly.type
_entity_poly.pdbx_seq_one_letter_code
_entity_poly.pdbx_strand_id
1 'polypeptide(L)'
;MQDTTTLFYSHCINELPQKWATLFDDAISSGLDPHQVDTYRKLTQHTFNSDSPSKGMFRLVRDCLSDPRSVAHLLLIQKMVQAEFNADAVIQAARANKNKEREVEELVKLRIKDINALRAHYNERRIIRLMWETPLKGFRDTMDMMSYIKERVPDAKYLPAKPKSIDHLHNLCVRMMPKINVENFSLKQREDILLMDNTALNDELTIRVPKTHYDLIDLGEDLGFCIGNGSYSQGVKNGAFSIIALFDKKGARYGIQFSRYKILEAQGLGNLPEHRPKPALLRVLRERFTEAPRLPSHFLPITDSGWIHGYRYNNKDLYLLMNQMVYVYFDVPEDAYEALLNSEVKGAHFNKHFRNKYAYERVGHIDTLDVERA
;
A
#
# COMPACT_ATOMS: atom_id res chain seq x y z
N MET A 1 3.26 -54.95 -30.91
CA MET A 1 3.73 -54.00 -29.89
C MET A 1 3.57 -52.60 -30.47
N GLN A 2 2.51 -51.90 -30.09
CA GLN A 2 2.40 -50.47 -30.41
C GLN A 2 3.41 -49.73 -29.54
N ASP A 3 4.23 -48.90 -30.17
CA ASP A 3 5.32 -48.18 -29.53
C ASP A 3 4.75 -47.22 -28.49
N THR A 4 5.16 -47.35 -27.23
CA THR A 4 4.68 -46.57 -26.08
C THR A 4 4.86 -45.06 -26.29
N THR A 5 5.78 -44.66 -27.17
CA THR A 5 6.02 -43.28 -27.58
C THR A 5 4.89 -42.73 -28.46
N THR A 6 4.29 -43.55 -29.34
CA THR A 6 3.18 -43.15 -30.24
C THR A 6 1.87 -42.91 -29.48
N LEU A 7 1.62 -43.71 -28.42
CA LEU A 7 0.47 -43.55 -27.53
C LEU A 7 0.59 -42.29 -26.64
N PHE A 8 1.81 -41.89 -26.30
CA PHE A 8 2.09 -40.71 -25.49
C PHE A 8 1.84 -39.41 -26.27
N TYR A 9 2.23 -39.36 -27.54
CA TYR A 9 2.00 -38.18 -28.39
C TYR A 9 0.53 -37.97 -28.76
N SER A 10 -0.23 -39.04 -29.01
CA SER A 10 -1.68 -38.90 -29.23
C SER A 10 -2.38 -38.39 -27.97
N HIS A 11 -1.95 -38.82 -26.78
CA HIS A 11 -2.50 -38.34 -25.52
C HIS A 11 -2.16 -36.87 -25.25
N CYS A 12 -0.93 -36.43 -25.55
CA CYS A 12 -0.52 -35.03 -25.41
C CYS A 12 -1.23 -34.11 -26.39
N ILE A 13 -1.46 -34.55 -27.63
CA ILE A 13 -2.20 -33.78 -28.64
C ILE A 13 -3.69 -33.72 -28.30
N ASN A 14 -4.26 -34.79 -27.76
CA ASN A 14 -5.68 -34.87 -27.39
C ASN A 14 -6.01 -34.20 -26.04
N GLU A 15 -5.03 -34.02 -25.15
CA GLU A 15 -5.18 -33.28 -23.88
C GLU A 15 -4.66 -31.84 -23.93
N LEU A 16 -4.03 -31.42 -25.03
CA LEU A 16 -3.80 -30.00 -25.29
C LEU A 16 -5.19 -29.33 -25.30
N PRO A 17 -5.44 -28.33 -24.44
CA PRO A 17 -6.69 -27.57 -24.47
C PRO A 17 -7.03 -27.21 -25.93
N GLN A 18 -8.30 -27.28 -26.35
CA GLN A 18 -8.76 -26.88 -27.71
C GLN A 18 -8.17 -25.51 -28.17
N LYS A 19 -7.74 -24.65 -27.25
CA LYS A 19 -7.00 -23.40 -27.49
C LYS A 19 -5.58 -23.55 -28.07
N TRP A 20 -4.94 -24.70 -27.95
CA TRP A 20 -3.67 -25.00 -28.61
C TRP A 20 -3.89 -25.60 -29.99
N ALA A 21 -4.98 -26.36 -30.19
CA ALA A 21 -5.37 -26.80 -31.53
C ALA A 21 -5.43 -25.58 -32.47
N THR A 22 -6.05 -24.46 -32.07
CA THR A 22 -6.08 -23.23 -32.90
C THR A 22 -4.74 -22.53 -33.14
N LEU A 23 -3.73 -22.72 -32.27
CA LEU A 23 -2.34 -22.25 -32.51
C LEU A 23 -1.54 -23.23 -33.40
N PHE A 24 -1.99 -24.49 -33.46
CA PHE A 24 -1.37 -25.60 -34.17
C PHE A 24 -2.25 -26.13 -35.33
N ASP A 25 -3.33 -25.44 -35.70
CA ASP A 25 -4.39 -25.97 -36.55
C ASP A 25 -3.88 -26.19 -37.97
N ASP A 26 -2.97 -25.34 -38.48
CA ASP A 26 -2.31 -25.55 -39.77
C ASP A 26 -1.42 -26.81 -39.79
N ALA A 27 -0.88 -27.23 -38.64
CA ALA A 27 -0.02 -28.41 -38.53
C ALA A 27 -0.81 -29.70 -38.21
N ILE A 28 -1.95 -29.59 -37.53
CA ILE A 28 -2.77 -30.74 -37.11
C ILE A 28 -3.86 -31.07 -38.14
N SER A 29 -4.49 -30.07 -38.78
CA SER A 29 -5.55 -30.29 -39.79
C SER A 29 -5.04 -30.82 -41.13
N SER A 30 -3.71 -30.84 -41.33
CA SER A 30 -3.04 -31.36 -42.52
C SER A 30 -2.55 -32.81 -42.39
N GLY A 31 -2.86 -33.50 -41.29
CA GLY A 31 -2.56 -34.93 -41.12
C GLY A 31 -1.07 -35.25 -40.97
N LEU A 32 -0.30 -34.33 -40.37
CA LEU A 32 1.16 -34.45 -40.27
C LEU A 32 1.61 -35.40 -39.16
N ASP A 33 2.53 -36.28 -39.53
CA ASP A 33 3.27 -37.16 -38.62
C ASP A 33 4.32 -36.34 -37.83
N PRO A 34 4.28 -36.34 -36.47
CA PRO A 34 5.25 -35.65 -35.62
C PRO A 34 6.69 -36.20 -35.73
N HIS A 35 6.94 -37.23 -36.54
CA HIS A 35 8.27 -37.71 -36.92
C HIS A 35 8.82 -37.07 -38.20
N GLN A 36 8.07 -36.21 -38.88
CA GLN A 36 8.54 -35.50 -40.08
C GLN A 36 9.37 -34.26 -39.73
N VAL A 37 10.56 -34.17 -40.31
CA VAL A 37 11.54 -33.06 -40.14
C VAL A 37 10.93 -31.69 -40.46
N ASP A 38 9.93 -31.65 -41.35
CA ASP A 38 9.28 -30.42 -41.79
C ASP A 38 8.40 -29.79 -40.69
N THR A 39 7.76 -30.60 -39.84
CA THR A 39 6.94 -30.15 -38.71
C THR A 39 7.81 -29.51 -37.62
N TYR A 40 8.94 -30.14 -37.27
CA TYR A 40 9.91 -29.56 -36.32
C TYR A 40 10.49 -28.24 -36.82
N ARG A 41 10.77 -28.17 -38.13
CA ARG A 41 11.27 -26.95 -38.77
C ARG A 41 10.26 -25.82 -38.67
N LYS A 42 9.02 -26.03 -39.12
CA LYS A 42 7.96 -25.02 -39.06
C LYS A 42 7.68 -24.54 -37.63
N LEU A 43 7.63 -25.47 -36.67
CA LEU A 43 7.43 -25.12 -35.27
C LEU A 43 8.58 -24.30 -34.69
N THR A 44 9.82 -24.64 -35.05
CA THR A 44 11.00 -23.90 -34.59
C THR A 44 11.02 -22.50 -35.22
N GLN A 45 10.73 -22.39 -36.53
CA GLN A 45 10.61 -21.11 -37.23
C GLN A 45 9.53 -20.23 -36.60
N HIS A 46 8.36 -20.80 -36.29
CA HIS A 46 7.24 -20.10 -35.65
C HIS A 46 7.56 -19.64 -34.22
N THR A 47 8.18 -20.51 -33.42
CA THR A 47 8.52 -20.23 -32.01
C THR A 47 9.56 -19.12 -31.90
N PHE A 48 10.55 -19.11 -32.80
CA PHE A 48 11.66 -18.14 -32.76
C PHE A 48 11.53 -17.01 -33.77
N ASN A 49 10.42 -16.94 -34.51
CA ASN A 49 10.21 -15.97 -35.60
C ASN A 49 11.44 -15.85 -36.51
N SER A 50 11.98 -16.97 -36.98
CA SER A 50 13.24 -17.05 -37.70
C SER A 50 13.15 -18.00 -38.88
N ASP A 51 13.46 -17.53 -40.09
CA ASP A 51 13.46 -18.36 -41.30
C ASP A 51 14.60 -19.39 -41.31
N SER A 52 15.66 -19.14 -40.53
CA SER A 52 16.86 -19.98 -40.45
C SER A 52 17.23 -20.33 -38.99
N PRO A 53 16.43 -21.18 -38.30
CA PRO A 53 16.66 -21.45 -36.89
C PRO A 53 17.99 -22.14 -36.61
N SER A 54 18.61 -21.78 -35.48
CA SER A 54 19.88 -22.37 -35.06
C SER A 54 19.71 -23.82 -34.56
N LYS A 55 20.81 -24.59 -34.56
CA LYS A 55 20.84 -25.93 -33.93
C LYS A 55 20.40 -25.89 -32.46
N GLY A 56 20.66 -24.77 -31.76
CA GLY A 56 20.26 -24.56 -30.38
C GLY A 56 18.73 -24.46 -30.21
N MET A 57 18.08 -23.73 -31.13
CA MET A 57 16.62 -23.56 -31.18
C MET A 57 15.93 -24.91 -31.46
N PHE A 58 16.39 -25.63 -32.48
CA PHE A 58 15.87 -26.96 -32.82
C PHE A 58 15.94 -27.95 -31.65
N ARG A 59 17.09 -27.99 -30.96
CA ARG A 59 17.25 -28.86 -29.79
C ARG A 59 16.25 -28.50 -28.69
N LEU A 60 16.07 -27.21 -28.38
CA LEU A 60 15.14 -26.81 -27.33
C LEU A 60 13.69 -27.19 -27.66
N VAL A 61 13.24 -26.98 -28.91
CA VAL A 61 11.88 -27.36 -29.34
C VAL A 61 11.67 -28.86 -29.19
N ARG A 62 12.63 -29.67 -29.68
CA ARG A 62 12.58 -31.12 -29.53
C ARG A 62 12.54 -31.54 -28.05
N ASP A 63 13.38 -30.93 -27.21
CA ASP A 63 13.45 -31.25 -25.79
C ASP A 63 12.11 -30.91 -25.08
N CYS A 64 11.45 -29.81 -25.47
CA CYS A 64 10.13 -29.43 -24.94
C CYS A 64 9.01 -30.38 -25.41
N LEU A 65 9.04 -30.82 -26.67
CA LEU A 65 8.07 -31.78 -27.20
C LEU A 65 8.25 -33.19 -26.63
N SER A 66 9.43 -33.51 -26.11
CA SER A 66 9.72 -34.81 -25.51
C SER A 66 9.17 -34.93 -24.07
N ASP A 67 8.78 -33.82 -23.44
CA ASP A 67 8.21 -33.81 -22.08
C ASP A 67 6.94 -32.93 -22.06
N PRO A 68 5.74 -33.51 -21.92
CA PRO A 68 4.47 -32.80 -22.11
C PRO A 68 4.29 -31.62 -21.16
N ARG A 69 4.87 -31.73 -19.97
CA ARG A 69 4.86 -30.68 -18.94
C ARG A 69 5.48 -29.39 -19.47
N SER A 70 6.50 -29.52 -20.32
CA SER A 70 7.31 -28.42 -20.83
C SER A 70 6.85 -27.85 -22.17
N VAL A 71 5.81 -28.40 -22.80
CA VAL A 71 5.28 -27.89 -24.09
C VAL A 71 4.86 -26.42 -23.96
N ALA A 72 4.28 -26.05 -22.82
CA ALA A 72 3.89 -24.68 -22.51
C ALA A 72 5.07 -23.69 -22.53
N HIS A 73 6.32 -24.16 -22.40
CA HIS A 73 7.49 -23.29 -22.51
C HIS A 73 7.61 -22.65 -23.89
N LEU A 74 7.21 -23.34 -24.95
CA LEU A 74 7.30 -22.84 -26.32
C LEU A 74 6.49 -21.55 -26.51
N LEU A 75 5.32 -21.46 -25.89
CA LEU A 75 4.49 -20.25 -25.94
C LEU A 75 5.16 -19.08 -25.24
N LEU A 76 5.78 -19.28 -24.08
CA LEU A 76 6.50 -18.18 -23.43
C LEU A 76 7.73 -17.75 -24.23
N ILE A 77 8.50 -18.70 -24.77
CA ILE A 77 9.66 -18.41 -25.64
C ILE A 77 9.20 -17.55 -26.82
N GLN A 78 8.12 -17.96 -27.49
CA GLN A 78 7.55 -17.23 -28.61
C GLN A 78 7.19 -15.80 -28.21
N LYS A 79 6.47 -15.60 -27.11
CA LYS A 79 6.09 -14.26 -26.62
C LYS A 79 7.31 -13.40 -26.31
N MET A 80 8.36 -13.98 -25.73
CA MET A 80 9.59 -13.27 -25.42
C MET A 80 10.39 -12.91 -26.67
N VAL A 81 10.47 -13.81 -27.64
CA VAL A 81 11.15 -13.54 -28.92
C VAL A 81 10.39 -12.49 -29.74
N GLN A 82 9.06 -12.56 -29.78
CA GLN A 82 8.21 -11.52 -30.38
C GLN A 82 8.33 -10.17 -29.66
N ALA A 83 8.64 -10.18 -28.37
CA ALA A 83 9.00 -8.98 -27.60
C ALA A 83 10.47 -8.57 -27.79
N GLU A 84 11.17 -9.12 -28.78
CA GLU A 84 12.55 -8.80 -29.15
C GLU A 84 13.58 -9.09 -28.05
N PHE A 85 13.39 -10.15 -27.27
CA PHE A 85 14.42 -10.63 -26.34
C PHE A 85 15.48 -11.45 -27.08
N ASN A 86 16.71 -11.44 -26.55
CA ASN A 86 17.80 -12.25 -27.08
C ASN A 86 17.44 -13.74 -26.99
N ALA A 87 17.33 -14.40 -28.14
CA ALA A 87 16.90 -15.79 -28.24
C ALA A 87 17.82 -16.76 -27.49
N ASP A 88 19.14 -16.55 -27.52
CA ASP A 88 20.09 -17.41 -26.80
C ASP A 88 19.95 -17.29 -25.28
N ALA A 89 19.71 -16.07 -24.77
CA ALA A 89 19.45 -15.85 -23.35
C ALA A 89 18.14 -16.51 -22.90
N VAL A 90 17.09 -16.44 -23.72
CA VAL A 90 15.81 -17.13 -23.47
C VAL A 90 15.98 -18.64 -23.48
N ILE A 91 16.75 -19.19 -24.43
CA ILE A 91 17.07 -20.63 -24.53
C ILE A 91 17.83 -21.10 -23.28
N GLN A 92 18.84 -20.35 -22.85
CA GLN A 92 19.64 -20.69 -21.67
C GLN A 92 18.77 -20.73 -20.42
N ALA A 93 17.88 -19.75 -20.25
CA ALA A 93 16.99 -19.69 -19.10
C ALA A 93 15.93 -20.81 -19.13
N ALA A 94 15.37 -21.12 -20.30
CA ALA A 94 14.44 -22.25 -20.45
C ALA A 94 15.09 -23.59 -20.10
N ARG A 95 16.36 -23.81 -20.48
CA ARG A 95 17.12 -25.03 -20.13
C ARG A 95 17.52 -25.10 -18.66
N ALA A 96 17.83 -23.96 -18.05
CA ALA A 96 18.21 -23.89 -16.64
C ALA A 96 17.00 -24.03 -15.69
N ASN A 97 15.79 -23.81 -16.20
CA ASN A 97 14.57 -23.88 -15.41
C ASN A 97 14.29 -25.32 -14.94
N LYS A 98 14.26 -25.50 -13.61
CA LYS A 98 13.95 -26.79 -12.97
C LYS A 98 12.46 -27.11 -12.97
N ASN A 99 11.60 -26.09 -13.01
CA ASN A 99 10.16 -26.28 -13.05
C ASN A 99 9.73 -26.46 -14.51
N LYS A 100 9.29 -27.67 -14.86
CA LYS A 100 8.87 -27.98 -16.21
C LYS A 100 7.43 -27.61 -16.50
N GLU A 101 6.59 -27.39 -15.48
CA GLU A 101 5.17 -27.10 -15.66
C GLU A 101 4.89 -25.60 -15.67
N ARG A 102 3.89 -25.19 -16.47
CA ARG A 102 3.44 -23.80 -16.58
C ARG A 102 1.93 -23.68 -16.65
N GLU A 103 1.45 -22.56 -16.13
CA GLU A 103 0.07 -22.10 -16.19
C GLU A 103 -0.26 -21.65 -17.62
N VAL A 104 -0.66 -22.59 -18.47
CA VAL A 104 -1.03 -22.36 -19.87
C VAL A 104 -1.99 -21.17 -20.02
N GLU A 105 -3.01 -21.11 -19.16
CA GLU A 105 -4.04 -20.07 -19.23
C GLU A 105 -3.47 -18.65 -19.07
N GLU A 106 -2.46 -18.48 -18.21
CA GLU A 106 -1.79 -17.20 -17.99
C GLU A 106 -0.88 -16.85 -19.18
N LEU A 107 -0.20 -17.84 -19.75
CA LEU A 107 0.65 -17.66 -20.93
C LEU A 107 -0.16 -17.25 -22.18
N VAL A 108 -1.36 -17.81 -22.36
CA VAL A 108 -2.25 -17.42 -23.48
C VAL A 108 -2.71 -15.97 -23.34
N LYS A 109 -2.96 -15.50 -22.12
CA LYS A 109 -3.37 -14.11 -21.83
C LYS A 109 -2.21 -13.12 -21.94
N LEU A 110 -0.96 -13.59 -21.94
CA LEU A 110 0.23 -12.76 -21.97
C LEU A 110 0.34 -11.97 -23.29
N ARG A 111 0.41 -10.64 -23.19
CA ARG A 111 0.56 -9.74 -24.34
C ARG A 111 2.01 -9.25 -24.41
N ILE A 112 2.51 -9.03 -25.63
CA ILE A 112 3.86 -8.50 -25.86
C ILE A 112 4.04 -7.15 -25.15
N LYS A 113 3.00 -6.29 -25.18
CA LYS A 113 3.02 -5.00 -24.49
C LYS A 113 3.20 -5.13 -22.97
N ASP A 114 2.72 -6.21 -22.36
CA ASP A 114 2.83 -6.45 -20.91
C ASP A 114 4.29 -6.78 -20.54
N ILE A 115 4.97 -7.59 -21.37
CA ILE A 115 6.40 -7.87 -21.22
C ILE A 115 7.22 -6.59 -21.42
N ASN A 116 6.86 -5.77 -22.42
CA ASN A 116 7.55 -4.52 -22.71
C ASN A 116 7.39 -3.47 -21.62
N ALA A 117 6.29 -3.48 -20.84
CA ALA A 117 6.11 -2.59 -19.70
C ALA A 117 7.24 -2.73 -18.67
N LEU A 118 7.78 -3.94 -18.49
CA LEU A 118 8.92 -4.19 -17.59
C LEU A 118 10.24 -3.58 -18.08
N ARG A 119 10.43 -3.39 -19.39
CA ARG A 119 11.67 -2.84 -19.97
C ARG A 119 11.93 -1.40 -19.56
N ALA A 120 10.88 -0.66 -19.17
CA ALA A 120 11.05 0.68 -18.61
C ALA A 120 11.76 0.68 -17.24
N HIS A 121 11.77 -0.44 -16.53
CA HIS A 121 12.24 -0.52 -15.14
C HIS A 121 13.38 -1.51 -14.94
N TYR A 122 13.52 -2.51 -15.82
CA TYR A 122 14.45 -3.61 -15.65
C TYR A 122 15.22 -3.94 -16.92
N ASN A 123 16.47 -4.37 -16.75
CA ASN A 123 17.25 -4.94 -17.84
C ASN A 123 16.71 -6.32 -18.25
N GLU A 124 17.07 -6.74 -19.46
CA GLU A 124 16.57 -7.96 -20.10
C GLU A 124 16.81 -9.21 -19.24
N ARG A 125 18.01 -9.36 -18.69
CA ARG A 125 18.36 -10.50 -17.82
C ARG A 125 17.44 -10.62 -16.61
N ARG A 126 17.05 -9.49 -16.02
CA ARG A 126 16.13 -9.48 -14.87
C ARG A 126 14.72 -9.88 -15.28
N ILE A 127 14.25 -9.42 -16.44
CA ILE A 127 12.92 -9.75 -16.95
C ILE A 127 12.86 -11.25 -17.28
N ILE A 128 13.86 -11.78 -18.00
CA ILE A 128 13.97 -13.23 -18.28
C ILE A 128 13.88 -14.04 -16.99
N ARG A 129 14.60 -13.60 -15.94
CA ARG A 129 14.55 -14.25 -14.64
C ARG A 129 13.15 -14.23 -14.02
N LEU A 130 12.44 -13.10 -14.06
CA LEU A 130 11.07 -13.03 -13.52
C LEU A 130 10.10 -13.93 -14.28
N MET A 131 10.18 -13.92 -15.62
CA MET A 131 9.32 -14.74 -16.47
C MET A 131 9.56 -16.25 -16.26
N TRP A 132 10.81 -16.64 -15.97
CA TRP A 132 11.19 -18.05 -15.85
C TRP A 132 11.35 -18.61 -14.44
N GLU A 133 11.64 -17.81 -13.43
CA GLU A 133 11.85 -18.35 -12.08
C GLU A 133 10.62 -18.23 -11.20
N THR A 134 9.56 -17.54 -11.64
CA THR A 134 8.38 -17.28 -10.80
C THR A 134 7.04 -17.61 -11.50
N PRO A 135 5.98 -17.92 -10.73
CA PRO A 135 4.62 -18.06 -11.27
C PRO A 135 4.17 -16.79 -11.97
N LEU A 136 3.32 -16.94 -12.99
CA LEU A 136 2.82 -15.81 -13.81
C LEU A 136 1.39 -15.40 -13.43
N LYS A 137 0.79 -16.06 -12.46
CA LYS A 137 -0.51 -15.68 -11.89
C LYS A 137 -0.55 -14.18 -11.57
N GLY A 138 -1.57 -13.48 -12.07
CA GLY A 138 -1.77 -12.05 -11.82
C GLY A 138 -0.76 -11.13 -12.53
N PHE A 139 0.03 -11.64 -13.48
CA PHE A 139 0.99 -10.85 -14.24
C PHE A 139 0.34 -9.69 -14.98
N ARG A 140 -0.78 -9.97 -15.67
CA ARG A 140 -1.50 -8.96 -16.44
C ARG A 140 -2.00 -7.82 -15.56
N ASP A 141 -2.68 -8.15 -14.46
CA ASP A 141 -3.18 -7.15 -13.51
C ASP A 141 -2.04 -6.30 -12.95
N THR A 142 -0.89 -6.93 -12.69
CA THR A 142 0.33 -6.23 -12.25
C THR A 142 0.83 -5.26 -13.31
N MET A 143 0.89 -5.66 -14.59
CA MET A 143 1.35 -4.79 -15.67
C MET A 143 0.36 -3.66 -15.97
N ASP A 144 -0.95 -3.94 -15.88
CA ASP A 144 -2.00 -2.92 -16.02
C ASP A 144 -1.88 -1.88 -14.88
N MET A 145 -1.65 -2.31 -13.62
CA MET A 145 -1.37 -1.39 -12.51
C MET A 145 -0.07 -0.59 -12.70
N MET A 146 1.02 -1.24 -13.11
CA MET A 146 2.30 -0.55 -13.37
C MET A 146 2.16 0.53 -14.45
N SER A 147 1.40 0.23 -15.50
CA SER A 147 1.14 1.17 -16.59
C SER A 147 0.30 2.35 -16.10
N TYR A 148 -0.75 2.08 -15.31
CA TYR A 148 -1.59 3.11 -14.69
C TYR A 148 -0.78 4.01 -13.74
N ILE A 149 0.09 3.42 -12.90
CA ILE A 149 0.97 4.16 -11.99
C ILE A 149 1.89 5.08 -12.79
N LYS A 150 2.52 4.57 -13.84
CA LYS A 150 3.45 5.34 -14.68
C LYS A 150 2.76 6.49 -15.42
N GLU A 151 1.52 6.32 -15.84
CA GLU A 151 0.74 7.36 -16.51
C GLU A 151 0.38 8.51 -15.57
N ARG A 152 0.00 8.20 -14.33
CA ARG A 152 -0.46 9.19 -13.35
C ARG A 152 0.66 9.83 -12.53
N VAL A 153 1.70 9.05 -12.20
CA VAL A 153 2.83 9.48 -11.38
C VAL A 153 4.14 8.95 -12.00
N PRO A 154 4.62 9.55 -13.10
CA PRO A 154 5.77 9.04 -13.86
C PRO A 154 7.05 8.87 -13.03
N ASP A 155 7.23 9.72 -12.02
CA ASP A 155 8.43 9.76 -11.17
C ASP A 155 8.31 8.88 -9.90
N ALA A 156 7.23 8.11 -9.75
CA ALA A 156 7.00 7.28 -8.56
C ALA A 156 8.07 6.18 -8.41
N LYS A 157 8.74 6.17 -7.26
CA LYS A 157 9.69 5.10 -6.88
C LYS A 157 8.98 4.05 -6.02
N TYR A 158 8.30 3.11 -6.67
CA TYR A 158 7.54 2.04 -6.00
C TYR A 158 8.09 0.63 -6.27
N LEU A 159 8.90 0.48 -7.30
CA LEU A 159 9.46 -0.80 -7.73
C LEU A 159 10.84 -1.07 -7.10
N PRO A 160 11.15 -2.32 -6.77
CA PRO A 160 12.44 -2.67 -6.17
C PRO A 160 13.49 -2.83 -7.28
N ALA A 161 14.73 -2.42 -7.02
CA ALA A 161 15.82 -2.62 -7.99
C ALA A 161 16.07 -4.11 -8.35
N LYS A 162 15.75 -5.03 -7.43
CA LYS A 162 15.91 -6.48 -7.60
C LYS A 162 14.60 -7.20 -7.23
N PRO A 163 13.62 -7.26 -8.14
CA PRO A 163 12.39 -7.98 -7.88
C PRO A 163 12.64 -9.48 -7.71
N LYS A 164 11.84 -10.09 -6.84
CA LYS A 164 11.95 -11.51 -6.45
C LYS A 164 10.93 -12.38 -7.21
N SER A 165 9.74 -11.85 -7.46
CA SER A 165 8.63 -12.52 -8.14
C SER A 165 7.64 -11.51 -8.71
N ILE A 166 6.72 -11.98 -9.56
CA ILE A 166 5.57 -11.19 -10.00
C ILE A 166 4.68 -10.79 -8.82
N ASP A 167 4.41 -11.67 -7.87
CA ASP A 167 3.66 -11.33 -6.64
C ASP A 167 4.31 -10.20 -5.84
N HIS A 168 5.65 -10.16 -5.77
CA HIS A 168 6.37 -9.07 -5.11
C HIS A 168 6.10 -7.74 -5.82
N LEU A 169 6.09 -7.72 -7.15
CA LEU A 169 5.72 -6.53 -7.92
C LEU A 169 4.25 -6.15 -7.72
N HIS A 170 3.35 -7.14 -7.77
CA HIS A 170 1.92 -6.97 -7.58
C HIS A 170 1.62 -6.27 -6.26
N ASN A 171 2.17 -6.79 -5.16
CA ASN A 171 1.97 -6.23 -3.83
C ASN A 171 2.46 -4.77 -3.71
N LEU A 172 3.56 -4.43 -4.38
CA LEU A 172 4.06 -3.04 -4.41
C LEU A 172 3.17 -2.12 -5.24
N CYS A 173 2.62 -2.62 -6.35
CA CYS A 173 1.65 -1.88 -7.15
C CYS A 173 0.36 -1.63 -6.34
N VAL A 174 -0.20 -2.68 -5.72
CA VAL A 174 -1.41 -2.59 -4.88
C VAL A 174 -1.25 -1.55 -3.77
N ARG A 175 -0.09 -1.47 -3.12
CA ARG A 175 0.21 -0.44 -2.12
C ARG A 175 0.21 0.98 -2.70
N MET A 176 0.69 1.13 -3.93
CA MET A 176 0.76 2.43 -4.59
C MET A 176 -0.61 2.92 -5.10
N MET A 177 -1.50 2.01 -5.51
CA MET A 177 -2.80 2.36 -6.12
C MET A 177 -3.64 3.37 -5.30
N PRO A 178 -3.80 3.22 -3.97
CA PRO A 178 -4.51 4.21 -3.14
C PRO A 178 -3.95 5.63 -3.24
N LYS A 179 -2.62 5.79 -3.36
CA LYS A 179 -1.96 7.11 -3.46
C LYS A 179 -2.24 7.80 -4.80
N ILE A 180 -2.59 7.04 -5.83
CA ILE A 180 -2.77 7.56 -7.19
C ILE A 180 -4.23 7.89 -7.50
N ASN A 181 -5.15 7.11 -6.94
CA ASN A 181 -6.57 7.26 -7.22
C ASN A 181 -7.16 8.54 -6.62
N VAL A 182 -6.51 9.12 -5.60
CA VAL A 182 -6.99 10.28 -4.87
C VAL A 182 -5.84 11.25 -4.68
N GLU A 183 -6.04 12.52 -5.08
CA GLU A 183 -5.06 13.58 -4.83
C GLU A 183 -4.77 13.72 -3.34
N ASN A 184 -3.52 14.02 -2.99
CA ASN A 184 -3.20 14.26 -1.61
C ASN A 184 -3.91 15.52 -1.11
N PHE A 185 -4.69 15.40 -0.04
CA PHE A 185 -5.40 16.52 0.58
C PHE A 185 -5.13 16.59 2.09
N SER A 186 -5.25 17.80 2.63
CA SER A 186 -5.18 18.00 4.09
C SER A 186 -6.39 17.35 4.77
N LEU A 187 -6.10 16.59 5.83
CA LEU A 187 -7.10 15.94 6.67
C LEU A 187 -7.83 16.92 7.59
N LYS A 188 -7.38 18.18 7.68
CA LYS A 188 -8.00 19.21 8.53
C LYS A 188 -8.34 18.69 9.93
N GLN A 189 -7.44 17.89 10.53
CA GLN A 189 -7.67 17.36 11.87
C GLN A 189 -7.80 18.51 12.86
N ARG A 190 -8.56 18.28 13.93
CA ARG A 190 -8.81 19.28 14.96
C ARG A 190 -7.50 19.79 15.56
N GLU A 191 -7.48 21.08 15.91
CA GLU A 191 -6.28 21.75 16.43
C GLU A 191 -5.76 21.14 17.73
N ASP A 192 -6.64 20.69 18.63
CA ASP A 192 -6.29 19.98 19.87
C ASP A 192 -5.54 18.67 19.61
N ILE A 193 -5.83 18.00 18.50
CA ILE A 193 -5.15 16.78 18.06
C ILE A 193 -3.81 17.10 17.45
N LEU A 194 -3.74 18.15 16.63
CA LEU A 194 -2.49 18.56 15.98
C LEU A 194 -1.39 18.90 16.99
N LEU A 195 -1.74 19.43 18.17
CA LEU A 195 -0.77 19.70 19.25
C LEU A 195 -0.09 18.45 19.81
N MET A 196 -0.69 17.28 19.65
CA MET A 196 -0.12 16.04 20.19
C MET A 196 0.99 15.47 19.32
N ASP A 197 1.17 15.99 18.11
CA ASP A 197 2.19 15.51 17.17
C ASP A 197 3.60 15.65 17.78
N ASN A 198 4.36 14.57 17.73
CA ASN A 198 5.71 14.43 18.28
C ASN A 198 5.79 14.54 19.81
N THR A 199 4.69 14.33 20.54
CA THR A 199 4.73 14.24 22.00
C THR A 199 4.96 12.80 22.45
N ALA A 200 5.80 12.61 23.47
CA ALA A 200 5.99 11.30 24.08
C ALA A 200 4.72 10.91 24.85
N LEU A 201 4.24 9.69 24.63
CA LEU A 201 3.19 9.07 25.44
C LEU A 201 3.80 8.33 26.64
N ASN A 202 4.96 7.69 26.43
CA ASN A 202 5.80 7.07 27.44
C ASN A 202 7.24 6.92 26.89
N ASP A 203 8.13 6.23 27.62
CA ASP A 203 9.54 6.04 27.24
C ASP A 203 9.73 5.30 25.90
N GLU A 204 8.71 4.57 25.43
CA GLU A 204 8.79 3.74 24.23
C GLU A 204 8.03 4.34 23.04
N LEU A 205 6.94 5.08 23.30
CA LEU A 205 5.95 5.46 22.31
C LEU A 205 5.81 6.97 22.17
N THR A 206 5.85 7.44 20.92
CA THR A 206 5.60 8.84 20.54
C THR A 206 4.30 8.93 19.74
N ILE A 207 3.51 9.95 20.01
CA ILE A 207 2.30 10.26 19.25
C ILE A 207 2.69 10.94 17.94
N ARG A 208 2.14 10.45 16.83
CA ARG A 208 2.27 11.06 15.50
C ARG A 208 0.88 11.31 14.93
N VAL A 209 0.72 12.47 14.32
CA VAL A 209 -0.59 12.91 13.83
C VAL A 209 -0.56 12.97 12.30
N PRO A 210 -1.31 12.09 11.60
CA PRO A 210 -1.46 12.19 10.15
C PRO A 210 -2.07 13.55 9.76
N LYS A 211 -1.44 14.26 8.84
CA LYS A 211 -1.85 15.59 8.37
C LYS A 211 -2.49 15.54 6.98
N THR A 212 -2.08 14.57 6.18
CA THR A 212 -2.54 14.42 4.79
C THR A 212 -3.13 13.03 4.51
N HIS A 213 -3.90 12.93 3.44
CA HIS A 213 -4.43 11.67 2.94
C HIS A 213 -3.31 10.63 2.73
N TYR A 214 -2.17 11.05 2.21
CA TYR A 214 -1.01 10.15 2.03
C TYR A 214 -0.43 9.67 3.36
N ASP A 215 -0.37 10.53 4.39
CA ASP A 215 0.12 10.11 5.71
C ASP A 215 -0.73 8.97 6.30
N LEU A 216 -2.04 8.96 6.02
CA LEU A 216 -2.93 7.87 6.42
C LEU A 216 -2.72 6.60 5.61
N ILE A 217 -2.41 6.71 4.31
CA ILE A 217 -2.06 5.55 3.50
C ILE A 217 -0.74 4.96 4.00
N ASP A 218 0.28 5.79 4.25
CA ASP A 218 1.57 5.35 4.80
C ASP A 218 1.39 4.64 6.14
N LEU A 219 0.55 5.19 7.02
CA LEU A 219 0.18 4.53 8.28
C LEU A 219 -0.49 3.17 8.06
N GLY A 220 -1.43 3.09 7.10
CA GLY A 220 -2.09 1.84 6.73
C GLY A 220 -1.13 0.80 6.14
N GLU A 221 -0.16 1.24 5.35
CA GLU A 221 0.90 0.39 4.81
C GLU A 221 1.81 -0.16 5.91
N ASP A 222 2.26 0.70 6.84
CA ASP A 222 3.12 0.31 7.96
C ASP A 222 2.42 -0.71 8.88
N LEU A 223 1.13 -0.51 9.12
CA LEU A 223 0.33 -1.39 9.96
C LEU A 223 -0.30 -2.55 9.19
N GLY A 224 -0.15 -2.63 7.87
CA GLY A 224 -0.68 -3.73 7.06
C GLY A 224 -2.22 -3.83 7.05
N PHE A 225 -2.94 -2.70 7.09
CA PHE A 225 -4.40 -2.68 6.92
C PHE A 225 -4.91 -1.41 6.24
N CYS A 226 -6.13 -1.47 5.67
CA CYS A 226 -6.68 -0.43 4.79
C CYS A 226 -7.18 0.83 5.52
N ILE A 227 -6.27 1.61 6.13
CA ILE A 227 -6.50 3.02 6.45
C ILE A 227 -6.14 3.87 5.23
N GLY A 228 -6.88 4.96 5.00
CA GLY A 228 -6.55 5.91 3.93
C GLY A 228 -7.03 5.54 2.54
N ASN A 229 -8.00 4.63 2.39
CA ASN A 229 -8.62 4.26 1.11
C ASN A 229 -9.56 5.34 0.49
N GLY A 230 -9.43 6.60 0.90
CA GLY A 230 -10.30 7.72 0.50
C GLY A 230 -11.48 7.92 1.44
N SER A 231 -12.33 6.91 1.67
CA SER A 231 -13.52 7.06 2.54
C SER A 231 -13.13 7.39 3.99
N TYR A 232 -12.10 6.71 4.51
CA TYR A 232 -11.61 6.95 5.86
C TYR A 232 -10.98 8.34 6.00
N SER A 233 -10.14 8.74 5.03
CA SER A 233 -9.55 10.09 4.99
C SER A 233 -10.61 11.19 4.86
N GLN A 234 -11.69 10.93 4.13
CA GLN A 234 -12.80 11.87 4.00
C GLN A 234 -13.59 11.99 5.30
N GLY A 235 -13.75 10.90 6.07
CA GLY A 235 -14.33 10.93 7.41
C GLY A 235 -13.54 11.83 8.36
N VAL A 236 -12.21 11.75 8.33
CA VAL A 236 -11.34 12.65 9.10
C VAL A 236 -11.48 14.10 8.63
N LYS A 237 -11.38 14.34 7.32
CA LYS A 237 -11.51 15.67 6.71
C LYS A 237 -12.81 16.37 7.03
N ASN A 238 -13.89 15.60 7.15
CA ASN A 238 -15.22 16.11 7.48
C ASN A 238 -15.46 16.24 8.99
N GLY A 239 -14.48 15.92 9.83
CA GLY A 239 -14.57 16.02 11.29
C GLY A 239 -15.41 14.93 11.95
N ALA A 240 -15.73 13.83 11.26
CA ALA A 240 -16.51 12.74 11.85
C ALA A 240 -15.74 12.03 12.98
N PHE A 241 -14.42 11.99 12.87
CA PHE A 241 -13.48 11.45 13.85
C PHE A 241 -12.09 12.01 13.57
N SER A 242 -11.16 11.75 14.48
CA SER A 242 -9.74 12.10 14.33
C SER A 242 -8.88 10.87 14.56
N ILE A 243 -7.65 10.92 14.03
CA ILE A 243 -6.72 9.81 14.06
C ILE A 243 -5.38 10.27 14.59
N ILE A 244 -4.77 9.43 15.41
CA ILE A 244 -3.34 9.47 15.70
C ILE A 244 -2.72 8.10 15.45
N ALA A 245 -1.41 8.09 15.34
CA ALA A 245 -0.59 6.91 15.37
C ALA A 245 0.34 6.93 16.59
N LEU A 246 0.64 5.76 17.13
CA LEU A 246 1.67 5.58 18.14
C LEU A 246 2.88 4.92 17.48
N PHE A 247 4.03 5.58 17.56
CA PHE A 247 5.29 5.15 16.95
C PHE A 247 6.24 4.66 18.03
N ASP A 248 6.89 3.54 17.79
CA ASP A 248 8.09 3.14 18.52
C ASP A 248 9.36 3.49 17.71
N LYS A 249 10.53 3.04 18.16
CA LYS A 249 11.81 3.26 17.46
C LYS A 249 11.89 2.61 16.07
N LYS A 250 11.01 1.65 15.76
CA LYS A 250 10.99 0.88 14.50
C LYS A 250 9.94 1.39 13.52
N GLY A 251 8.93 2.14 13.98
CA GLY A 251 7.91 2.74 13.13
C GLY A 251 6.53 2.77 13.78
N ALA A 252 5.48 2.83 12.96
CA ALA A 252 4.10 2.81 13.45
C ALA A 252 3.78 1.47 14.12
N ARG A 253 3.21 1.56 15.33
CA ARG A 253 2.84 0.40 16.16
C ARG A 253 1.33 0.24 16.28
N TYR A 254 0.62 1.36 16.37
CA TYR A 254 -0.84 1.39 16.51
C TYR A 254 -1.43 2.58 15.74
N GLY A 255 -2.62 2.37 15.17
CA GLY A 255 -3.51 3.43 14.68
C GLY A 255 -4.70 3.55 15.64
N ILE A 256 -5.02 4.77 16.05
CA ILE A 256 -6.07 5.04 17.04
C ILE A 256 -7.03 6.07 16.49
N GLN A 257 -8.29 5.66 16.39
CA GLN A 257 -9.42 6.49 16.01
C GLN A 257 -10.17 6.93 17.27
N PHE A 258 -10.53 8.19 17.31
CA PHE A 258 -11.33 8.74 18.41
C PHE A 258 -12.30 9.80 17.89
N SER A 259 -13.36 9.98 18.66
CA SER A 259 -14.27 11.11 18.54
C SER A 259 -14.17 11.88 19.84
N ARG A 260 -13.69 13.13 19.74
CA ARG A 260 -13.37 13.95 20.91
C ARG A 260 -12.38 13.20 21.83
N TYR A 261 -12.71 13.03 23.10
CA TYR A 261 -11.87 12.30 24.07
C TYR A 261 -12.16 10.80 24.16
N LYS A 262 -13.09 10.30 23.33
CA LYS A 262 -13.50 8.90 23.33
C LYS A 262 -12.82 8.12 22.21
N ILE A 263 -12.01 7.14 22.60
CA ILE A 263 -11.45 6.15 21.68
C ILE A 263 -12.58 5.32 21.08
N LEU A 264 -12.72 5.36 19.76
CA LEU A 264 -13.69 4.58 18.99
C LEU A 264 -13.09 3.23 18.61
N GLU A 265 -11.85 3.26 18.12
CA GLU A 265 -11.14 2.08 17.65
C GLU A 265 -9.63 2.24 17.86
N ALA A 266 -8.95 1.14 18.14
CA ALA A 266 -7.50 1.10 18.26
C ALA A 266 -6.98 -0.26 17.75
N GLN A 267 -6.17 -0.22 16.71
CA GLN A 267 -5.64 -1.42 16.05
C GLN A 267 -4.12 -1.35 15.91
N GLY A 268 -3.49 -2.52 15.87
CA GLY A 268 -2.09 -2.68 15.48
C GLY A 268 -1.97 -3.47 14.19
N LEU A 269 -0.80 -4.08 13.99
CA LEU A 269 -0.44 -4.78 12.76
C LEU A 269 -1.51 -5.79 12.31
N GLY A 270 -2.00 -5.64 11.08
CA GLY A 270 -2.94 -6.53 10.40
C GLY A 270 -4.34 -6.59 11.03
N ASN A 271 -4.71 -5.66 11.92
CA ASN A 271 -5.96 -5.70 12.69
C ASN A 271 -6.16 -6.99 13.52
N LEU A 272 -5.06 -7.68 13.85
CA LEU A 272 -5.10 -8.92 14.60
C LEU A 272 -5.38 -8.64 16.09
N PRO A 273 -6.26 -9.40 16.77
CA PRO A 273 -6.60 -9.17 18.17
C PRO A 273 -5.39 -9.09 19.11
N GLU A 274 -4.38 -9.93 18.90
CA GLU A 274 -3.13 -10.00 19.66
C GLU A 274 -2.23 -8.76 19.47
N HIS A 275 -2.43 -8.00 18.39
CA HIS A 275 -1.70 -6.77 18.11
C HIS A 275 -2.43 -5.52 18.57
N ARG A 276 -3.58 -5.65 19.23
CA ARG A 276 -4.29 -4.50 19.77
C ARG A 276 -3.53 -3.90 20.97
N PRO A 277 -3.58 -2.57 21.13
CA PRO A 277 -2.97 -1.92 22.29
C PRO A 277 -3.63 -2.39 23.59
N LYS A 278 -2.79 -2.65 24.61
CA LYS A 278 -3.27 -3.09 25.92
C LYS A 278 -4.14 -2.00 26.59
N PRO A 279 -5.16 -2.37 27.39
CA PRO A 279 -6.03 -1.40 28.05
C PRO A 279 -5.29 -0.34 28.89
N ALA A 280 -4.19 -0.70 29.54
CA ALA A 280 -3.37 0.23 30.32
C ALA A 280 -2.77 1.34 29.45
N LEU A 281 -2.33 1.04 28.23
CA LEU A 281 -1.80 2.02 27.29
C LEU A 281 -2.90 2.99 26.83
N LEU A 282 -4.09 2.47 26.55
CA LEU A 282 -5.25 3.28 26.16
C LEU A 282 -5.70 4.21 27.29
N ARG A 283 -5.53 3.80 28.55
CA ARG A 283 -5.79 4.66 29.71
C ARG A 283 -4.82 5.84 29.77
N VAL A 284 -3.51 5.59 29.64
CA VAL A 284 -2.49 6.66 29.60
C VAL A 284 -2.77 7.64 28.46
N LEU A 285 -3.16 7.13 27.29
CA LEU A 285 -3.54 7.99 26.17
C LEU A 285 -4.75 8.87 26.48
N ARG A 286 -5.79 8.33 27.12
CA ARG A 286 -6.97 9.12 27.52
C ARG A 286 -6.61 10.19 28.54
N GLU A 287 -5.80 9.84 29.53
CA GLU A 287 -5.29 10.79 30.54
C GLU A 287 -4.59 11.96 29.86
N ARG A 288 -3.77 11.70 28.83
CA ARG A 288 -3.09 12.74 28.05
C ARG A 288 -4.03 13.76 27.40
N PHE A 289 -5.22 13.35 26.99
CA PHE A 289 -6.23 14.27 26.43
C PHE A 289 -6.87 15.15 27.50
N THR A 290 -7.04 14.62 28.70
CA THR A 290 -7.76 15.26 29.80
C THR A 290 -6.82 15.82 30.87
N GLU A 291 -5.53 15.91 30.59
CA GLU A 291 -4.55 16.51 31.49
C GLU A 291 -4.72 18.03 31.55
N ALA A 292 -4.70 18.57 32.78
CA ALA A 292 -4.56 20.00 33.01
C ALA A 292 -3.22 20.51 32.45
N PRO A 293 -3.20 21.71 31.85
CA PRO A 293 -1.97 22.28 31.31
C PRO A 293 -0.97 22.59 32.42
N ARG A 294 0.31 22.28 32.17
CA ARG A 294 1.43 22.54 33.09
C ARG A 294 2.52 23.40 32.48
N LEU A 295 2.53 23.51 31.15
CA LEU A 295 3.53 24.22 30.37
C LEU A 295 2.84 25.07 29.30
N PRO A 296 3.47 26.15 28.81
CA PRO A 296 2.93 26.95 27.71
C PRO A 296 2.56 26.11 26.48
N SER A 297 3.37 25.08 26.16
CA SER A 297 3.16 24.19 25.03
C SER A 297 1.90 23.31 25.13
N HIS A 298 1.25 23.23 26.28
CA HIS A 298 0.00 22.50 26.44
C HIS A 298 -1.22 23.30 25.98
N PHE A 299 -1.07 24.61 25.73
CA PHE A 299 -2.15 25.49 25.29
C PHE A 299 -2.24 25.56 23.77
N LEU A 300 -3.47 25.52 23.26
CA LEU A 300 -3.79 25.90 21.89
C LEU A 300 -3.68 27.41 21.74
N PRO A 301 -2.89 27.93 20.78
CA PRO A 301 -2.71 29.36 20.63
C PRO A 301 -4.01 30.03 20.16
N ILE A 302 -4.29 31.21 20.71
CA ILE A 302 -5.35 32.12 20.24
C ILE A 302 -4.63 33.31 19.61
N THR A 303 -4.66 33.41 18.29
CA THR A 303 -3.92 34.44 17.53
C THR A 303 -4.76 35.67 17.21
N ASP A 304 -6.07 35.60 17.40
CA ASP A 304 -7.06 36.64 17.11
C ASP A 304 -7.41 37.52 18.33
N SER A 305 -6.68 37.36 19.44
CA SER A 305 -6.87 38.13 20.67
C SER A 305 -5.55 38.72 21.16
N GLY A 306 -5.58 39.99 21.57
CA GLY A 306 -4.39 40.66 22.14
C GLY A 306 -4.09 40.30 23.60
N TRP A 307 -4.99 39.59 24.29
CA TRP A 307 -4.88 39.34 25.74
C TRP A 307 -5.17 37.89 26.15
N ILE A 308 -5.76 37.08 25.27
CA ILE A 308 -5.90 35.63 25.44
C ILE A 308 -4.92 34.99 24.47
N HIS A 309 -3.88 34.34 24.98
CA HIS A 309 -2.80 33.76 24.18
C HIS A 309 -3.00 32.28 23.92
N GLY A 310 -3.82 31.59 24.74
CA GLY A 310 -4.17 30.21 24.45
C GLY A 310 -5.20 29.59 25.39
N TYR A 311 -5.60 28.36 25.07
CA TYR A 311 -6.64 27.62 25.80
C TYR A 311 -6.37 26.11 25.84
N ARG A 312 -6.87 25.43 26.87
CA ARG A 312 -6.81 23.97 27.00
C ARG A 312 -8.05 23.48 27.74
N TYR A 313 -8.66 22.39 27.29
CA TYR A 313 -9.82 21.79 27.95
C TYR A 313 -9.46 20.40 28.47
N ASN A 314 -9.84 20.09 29.71
CA ASN A 314 -9.52 18.83 30.37
C ASN A 314 -10.73 17.86 30.44
N ASN A 315 -11.75 18.07 29.61
CA ASN A 315 -13.06 17.39 29.65
C ASN A 315 -14.00 17.83 30.81
N LYS A 316 -13.66 18.89 31.53
CA LYS A 316 -14.52 19.48 32.56
C LYS A 316 -14.35 21.00 32.63
N ASP A 317 -13.11 21.45 32.70
CA ASP A 317 -12.71 22.82 32.94
C ASP A 317 -11.91 23.36 31.74
N LEU A 318 -12.12 24.65 31.45
CA LEU A 318 -11.40 25.37 30.40
C LEU A 318 -10.30 26.23 31.02
N TYR A 319 -9.07 25.94 30.67
CA TYR A 319 -7.89 26.70 31.04
C TYR A 319 -7.60 27.74 29.97
N LEU A 320 -7.26 28.96 30.39
CA LEU A 320 -6.91 30.06 29.50
C LEU A 320 -5.58 30.68 29.93
N LEU A 321 -4.69 30.85 28.96
CA LEU A 321 -3.45 31.58 29.11
C LEU A 321 -3.69 33.04 28.72
N MET A 322 -3.68 33.94 29.71
CA MET A 322 -3.90 35.37 29.55
C MET A 322 -2.72 36.15 30.13
N ASN A 323 -1.96 36.84 29.28
CA ASN A 323 -0.75 37.59 29.66
C ASN A 323 0.15 36.84 30.65
N GLN A 324 0.55 35.61 30.30
CA GLN A 324 1.38 34.69 31.10
C GLN A 324 0.74 34.15 32.39
N MET A 325 -0.48 34.57 32.71
CA MET A 325 -1.27 34.03 33.81
C MET A 325 -2.25 32.97 33.30
N VAL A 326 -2.44 31.92 34.09
CA VAL A 326 -3.43 30.88 33.78
C VAL A 326 -4.68 31.07 34.63
N TYR A 327 -5.82 31.01 33.96
CA TYR A 327 -7.14 31.04 34.55
C TYR A 327 -7.87 29.74 34.26
N VAL A 328 -8.63 29.23 35.21
CA VAL A 328 -9.50 28.06 35.03
C VAL A 328 -10.94 28.50 35.10
N TYR A 329 -11.72 28.13 34.10
CA TYR A 329 -13.17 28.30 34.04
C TYR A 329 -13.80 26.93 34.34
N PHE A 330 -14.53 26.84 35.44
CA PHE A 330 -15.03 25.58 35.98
C PHE A 330 -16.32 25.12 35.31
N ASP A 331 -16.50 23.79 35.26
CA ASP A 331 -17.72 23.12 34.81
C ASP A 331 -18.21 23.62 33.44
N VAL A 332 -17.26 23.83 32.52
CA VAL A 332 -17.53 24.22 31.15
C VAL A 332 -18.04 22.99 30.37
N PRO A 333 -19.29 23.00 29.88
CA PRO A 333 -19.82 21.88 29.11
C PRO A 333 -19.03 21.65 27.83
N GLU A 334 -18.90 20.39 27.43
CA GLU A 334 -18.19 19.98 26.22
C GLU A 334 -18.71 20.71 24.98
N ASP A 335 -20.03 20.86 24.83
CA ASP A 335 -20.64 21.56 23.70
C ASP A 335 -20.24 23.04 23.61
N ALA A 336 -20.00 23.70 24.75
CA ALA A 336 -19.51 25.07 24.77
C ALA A 336 -18.04 25.14 24.31
N TYR A 337 -17.21 24.20 24.76
CA TYR A 337 -15.83 24.07 24.29
C TYR A 337 -15.76 23.78 22.78
N GLU A 338 -16.60 22.88 22.27
CA GLU A 338 -16.69 22.59 20.84
C GLU A 338 -17.13 23.83 20.03
N ALA A 339 -18.02 24.65 20.57
CA ALA A 339 -18.40 25.92 19.93
C ALA A 339 -17.23 26.91 19.86
N LEU A 340 -16.36 26.94 20.88
CA LEU A 340 -15.13 27.73 20.88
C LEU A 340 -14.11 27.21 19.87
N LEU A 341 -13.91 25.89 19.82
CA LEU A 341 -13.00 25.22 18.88
C LEU A 341 -13.38 25.53 17.43
N ASN A 342 -14.67 25.48 17.11
CA ASN A 342 -15.19 25.72 15.76
C ASN A 342 -15.41 27.21 15.43
N SER A 343 -15.14 28.13 16.36
CA SER A 343 -15.31 29.56 16.10
C SER A 343 -14.18 30.13 15.25
N GLU A 344 -14.53 30.94 14.24
CA GLU A 344 -13.57 31.68 13.42
C GLU A 344 -12.76 32.71 14.22
N VAL A 345 -13.38 33.33 15.23
CA VAL A 345 -12.78 34.38 16.07
C VAL A 345 -12.94 33.99 17.54
N LYS A 346 -12.02 33.16 18.04
CA LYS A 346 -12.02 32.58 19.40
C LYS A 346 -12.08 33.65 20.48
N GLY A 347 -11.36 34.77 20.33
CA GLY A 347 -11.37 35.86 21.30
C GLY A 347 -12.75 36.53 21.43
N ALA A 348 -13.43 36.76 20.29
CA ALA A 348 -14.77 37.33 20.28
C ALA A 348 -15.81 36.33 20.84
N HIS A 349 -15.69 35.05 20.46
CA HIS A 349 -16.55 33.99 20.97
C HIS A 349 -16.43 33.85 22.49
N PHE A 350 -15.21 33.84 23.01
CA PHE A 350 -14.94 33.82 24.44
C PHE A 350 -15.64 34.98 25.17
N ASN A 351 -15.48 36.22 24.69
CA ASN A 351 -16.09 37.40 25.30
C ASN A 351 -17.62 37.31 25.36
N LYS A 352 -18.24 36.70 24.33
CA LYS A 352 -19.69 36.58 24.23
C LYS A 352 -20.26 35.39 25.04
N HIS A 353 -19.54 34.28 25.11
CA HIS A 353 -20.09 33.01 25.59
C HIS A 353 -19.46 32.48 26.89
N PHE A 354 -18.31 33.00 27.32
CA PHE A 354 -17.60 32.50 28.50
C PHE A 354 -17.35 33.57 29.55
N ARG A 355 -16.97 34.79 29.13
CA ARG A 355 -16.64 35.88 30.05
C ARG A 355 -17.81 36.17 31.00
N ASN A 356 -17.56 36.08 32.30
CA ASN A 356 -18.55 36.27 33.37
C ASN A 356 -19.77 35.34 33.31
N LYS A 357 -19.71 34.23 32.54
CA LYS A 357 -20.79 33.23 32.45
C LYS A 357 -20.49 31.93 33.20
N TYR A 358 -19.21 31.67 33.48
CA TYR A 358 -18.77 30.54 34.30
C TYR A 358 -17.98 31.07 35.50
N ALA A 359 -17.98 30.31 36.59
CA ALA A 359 -17.08 30.56 37.71
C ALA A 359 -15.63 30.36 37.24
N TYR A 360 -14.73 31.22 37.67
CA TYR A 360 -13.33 31.12 37.28
C TYR A 360 -12.37 31.57 38.40
N GLU A 361 -11.17 31.01 38.38
CA GLU A 361 -10.08 31.33 39.31
C GLU A 361 -8.76 31.53 38.56
N ARG A 362 -7.88 32.36 39.11
CA ARG A 362 -6.49 32.52 38.66
C ARG A 362 -5.61 31.50 39.38
N VAL A 363 -5.13 30.49 38.65
CA VAL A 363 -4.32 29.39 39.21
C VAL A 363 -2.83 29.70 39.33
N GLY A 364 -2.30 30.65 38.56
CA GLY A 364 -0.90 31.06 38.72
C GLY A 364 -0.26 31.63 37.47
N HIS A 365 1.07 31.81 37.53
CA HIS A 365 1.90 32.14 36.39
C HIS A 365 2.24 30.86 35.61
N ILE A 366 2.37 30.95 34.29
CA ILE A 366 2.61 29.81 33.41
C ILE A 366 3.91 29.05 33.75
N ASP A 367 4.92 29.77 34.24
CA ASP A 367 6.23 29.21 34.64
C ASP A 367 6.23 28.59 36.04
N THR A 368 5.19 28.81 36.85
CA THR A 368 5.10 28.36 38.24
C THR A 368 3.89 27.45 38.48
N LEU A 369 3.33 26.85 37.42
CA LEU A 369 2.22 25.89 37.52
C LEU A 369 2.68 24.57 38.14
N ASP A 370 2.88 24.59 39.46
CA ASP A 370 3.04 23.38 40.27
C ASP A 370 1.66 22.87 40.68
N VAL A 371 1.20 21.79 40.04
CA VAL A 371 -0.10 21.15 40.32
C VAL A 371 0.04 20.12 41.46
N GLU A 372 0.55 20.55 42.61
CA GLU A 372 0.31 19.86 43.89
C GLU A 372 -0.78 20.55 44.73
N ARG A 373 -1.39 21.63 44.22
CA ARG A 373 -2.53 22.30 44.84
C ARG A 373 -3.60 22.67 43.83
N ALA A 374 -4.46 21.71 43.50
CA ALA A 374 -5.84 21.93 43.07
C ALA A 374 -6.64 20.63 43.28
#